data_AF-A0A4Q3RLE3-F1
#
_entry.id   AF-A0A4Q3RLE3-F1
#
_cell.length_a   1.000
_cell.length_b   1.000
_cell.length_c   1.000
_cell.angle_alpha   90.00
_cell.angle_beta   90.00
_cell.angle_gamma   90.00
#
_symmetry.space_group_name_H-M   'P 1'
#
loop_
_entity.id
_entity.type
_entity.pdbx_description
1 polymer ?
#
loop_
_entity_poly.entity_id
_entity_poly.type
_entity_poly.pdbx_seq_one_letter_code
_entity_poly.pdbx_strand_id
1 'polypeptide(L)'
;MNKESLSFKYELEKKAPRTGGGGITRGASVTDFPASVGLAGVSMRLDPGAMRELHWHANAAEWAYVIKGNLRTTSVDPAGNTYVDLFSPGDVWYFP
;
A
#
# COMPACT_ATOMS: atom_id res chain seq x y z
N MET A 1 28.90 -18.54 -12.82
CA MET A 1 27.56 -18.27 -12.26
C MET A 1 26.89 -17.28 -13.17
N ASN A 2 25.84 -17.67 -13.88
CA ASN A 2 25.11 -16.74 -14.75
C ASN A 2 24.45 -15.67 -13.85
N LYS A 3 24.92 -14.43 -13.95
CA LYS A 3 24.15 -13.27 -13.47
C LYS A 3 22.98 -13.14 -14.43
N GLU A 4 21.84 -13.74 -14.10
CA GLU A 4 20.60 -13.31 -14.76
C GLU A 4 20.46 -11.80 -14.54
N SER A 5 20.30 -11.06 -15.63
CA SER A 5 20.09 -9.62 -15.56
C SER A 5 18.75 -9.36 -14.88
N LEU A 6 18.76 -8.57 -13.80
CA LEU A 6 17.54 -8.15 -13.13
C LEU A 6 16.63 -7.40 -14.11
N SER A 7 15.34 -7.71 -14.10
CA SER A 7 14.32 -6.83 -14.68
C SER A 7 14.19 -5.59 -13.80
N PHE A 8 14.02 -4.41 -14.41
CA PHE A 8 13.63 -3.17 -13.73
C PHE A 8 12.17 -2.78 -13.99
N LYS A 9 11.38 -3.71 -14.53
CA LYS A 9 9.95 -3.55 -14.75
C LYS A 9 9.21 -4.74 -14.13
N TYR A 10 8.17 -4.44 -13.37
CA TYR A 10 7.25 -5.43 -12.81
C TYR A 10 5.82 -4.99 -13.05
N GLU A 11 5.00 -5.84 -13.66
CA GLU A 11 3.61 -5.52 -14.00
C GLU A 11 2.66 -5.87 -12.84
N LEU A 12 2.69 -5.05 -11.77
CA LEU A 12 1.96 -5.30 -10.52
C LEU A 12 0.48 -5.64 -10.73
N GLU A 13 -0.21 -4.93 -11.63
CA GLU A 13 -1.65 -5.14 -11.89
C GLU A 13 -1.98 -6.46 -12.60
N LYS A 14 -0.99 -7.14 -13.20
CA LYS A 14 -1.18 -8.49 -13.77
C LYS A 14 -1.11 -9.59 -12.72
N LYS A 15 -0.63 -9.31 -11.50
CA LYS A 15 -0.63 -10.27 -10.39
C LYS A 15 -2.07 -10.61 -9.99
N ALA A 16 -2.33 -11.88 -9.71
CA ALA A 16 -3.60 -12.29 -9.14
C ALA A 16 -3.84 -11.54 -7.81
N PRO A 17 -4.98 -10.85 -7.63
CA PRO A 17 -5.22 -10.09 -6.42
C PRO A 17 -5.51 -11.00 -5.24
N ARG A 18 -5.17 -10.54 -4.04
CA ARG A 18 -5.81 -11.01 -2.81
C ARG A 18 -7.15 -10.30 -2.69
N THR A 19 -8.21 -11.07 -2.49
CA THR A 19 -9.58 -10.57 -2.31
C THR A 19 -9.97 -10.51 -0.84
N GLY A 20 -10.78 -9.52 -0.46
CA GLY A 20 -11.45 -9.44 0.84
C GLY A 20 -12.90 -8.99 0.67
N GLY A 21 -13.69 -9.03 1.76
CA GLY A 21 -15.06 -8.53 1.76
C GLY A 21 -15.08 -7.01 1.63
N GLY A 22 -15.09 -6.49 0.40
CA GLY A 22 -15.11 -5.06 0.11
C GLY A 22 -13.83 -4.50 -0.50
N GLY A 23 -12.94 -5.35 -1.05
CA GLY A 23 -11.78 -4.83 -1.77
C GLY A 23 -10.81 -5.88 -2.28
N ILE A 24 -9.80 -5.39 -2.99
CA ILE A 24 -8.71 -6.18 -3.54
C ILE A 24 -7.35 -5.53 -3.30
N THR A 25 -6.32 -6.34 -3.14
CA THR A 25 -4.93 -5.88 -3.03
C THR A 25 -3.99 -6.67 -3.93
N ARG A 26 -2.97 -5.98 -4.46
CA ARG A 26 -1.82 -6.58 -5.15
C ARG A 26 -0.56 -5.98 -4.56
N GLY A 27 0.30 -6.80 -3.99
CA GLY A 27 1.57 -6.37 -3.42
C GLY A 27 2.75 -7.02 -4.12
N ALA A 28 3.87 -6.31 -4.22
CA ALA A 28 5.16 -6.85 -4.63
C ALA A 28 6.25 -6.33 -3.69
N SER A 29 7.02 -7.25 -3.13
CA SER A 29 8.25 -6.94 -2.40
C SER A 29 9.46 -7.44 -3.19
N VAL A 30 10.66 -7.33 -2.61
CA VAL A 30 11.89 -7.90 -3.17
C VAL A 30 11.77 -9.40 -3.50
N THR A 31 10.87 -10.14 -2.84
CA THR A 31 10.61 -11.56 -3.15
C THR A 31 9.95 -11.77 -4.51
N ASP A 32 9.11 -10.82 -4.94
CA ASP A 32 8.42 -10.86 -6.24
C ASP A 32 9.21 -10.10 -7.31
N PHE A 33 9.88 -9.02 -6.91
CA PHE A 33 10.59 -8.10 -7.80
C PHE A 33 11.99 -7.81 -7.23
N PRO A 34 13.00 -8.66 -7.53
CA PRO A 34 14.31 -8.60 -6.86
C PRO A 34 15.10 -7.32 -7.06
N ALA A 35 14.79 -6.52 -8.09
CA ALA A 35 15.38 -5.20 -8.28
C ALA A 35 14.89 -4.15 -7.28
N SER A 36 13.73 -4.35 -6.63
CA SER A 36 13.12 -3.41 -5.68
C SER A 36 13.64 -3.65 -4.27
N VAL A 37 14.91 -3.32 -4.05
CA VAL A 37 15.51 -3.34 -2.71
C VAL A 37 15.19 -2.03 -1.99
N GLY A 38 14.75 -2.13 -0.74
CA GLY A 38 14.48 -0.97 0.13
C GLY A 38 13.06 -0.40 0.04
N LEU A 39 12.27 -0.78 -0.97
CA LEU A 39 10.86 -0.42 -1.11
C LEU A 39 10.02 -1.60 -1.61
N ALA A 40 8.79 -1.69 -1.13
CA ALA A 40 7.76 -2.59 -1.64
C ALA A 40 6.54 -1.75 -2.05
N GLY A 41 5.77 -2.24 -3.01
CA GLY A 41 4.59 -1.54 -3.53
C GLY A 41 3.32 -2.34 -3.29
N VAL A 42 2.24 -1.65 -2.93
CA VAL A 42 0.89 -2.23 -2.82
C VAL A 42 -0.09 -1.37 -3.61
N SER A 43 -0.87 -2.00 -4.47
CA SER A 43 -2.06 -1.45 -5.11
C SER A 43 -3.29 -1.99 -4.40
N MET A 44 -4.05 -1.10 -3.77
CA MET A 44 -5.24 -1.43 -3.00
C MET A 44 -6.46 -0.72 -3.59
N ARG A 45 -7.59 -1.43 -3.63
CA ARG A 45 -8.90 -0.88 -3.99
C ARG A 45 -9.89 -1.30 -2.92
N LEU A 46 -10.63 -0.33 -2.40
CA LEU A 46 -11.71 -0.53 -1.45
C LEU A 46 -13.02 -0.09 -2.09
N ASP A 47 -14.06 -0.89 -1.89
CA ASP A 47 -15.42 -0.55 -2.28
C ASP A 47 -15.97 0.57 -1.36
N PRO A 48 -16.97 1.34 -1.80
CA PRO A 48 -17.60 2.34 -0.95
C PRO A 48 -18.11 1.74 0.38
N GLY A 49 -17.66 2.30 1.50
CA GLY A 49 -18.01 1.83 2.85
C GLY A 49 -17.18 0.65 3.35
N ALA A 50 -16.30 0.07 2.54
CA ALA A 50 -15.34 -0.92 2.99
C ALA A 50 -14.18 -0.29 3.78
N MET A 51 -13.51 -1.11 4.60
CA MET A 51 -12.42 -0.66 5.46
C MET A 51 -11.22 -1.59 5.34
N ARG A 52 -10.02 -1.00 5.31
CA ARG A 52 -8.81 -1.70 5.70
C ARG A 52 -8.74 -1.69 7.22
N GLU A 53 -8.90 -2.85 7.84
CA GLU A 53 -8.94 -3.01 9.31
C GLU A 53 -7.75 -2.32 10.00
N LEU A 54 -7.95 -1.90 11.25
CA LEU A 54 -6.91 -1.29 12.08
C LEU A 54 -5.68 -2.21 12.16
N HIS A 55 -4.51 -1.67 11.85
CA HIS A 55 -3.25 -2.42 11.85
C HIS A 55 -2.07 -1.44 11.96
N TRP A 56 -0.86 -1.99 12.15
CA TRP A 56 0.39 -1.24 12.17
C TRP A 56 1.53 -2.09 11.61
N HIS A 57 2.65 -1.45 11.26
CA HIS A 57 3.90 -2.10 10.90
C HIS A 57 5.04 -1.39 11.63
N ALA A 58 5.89 -2.12 12.36
CA ALA A 58 7.05 -1.53 13.05
C ALA A 58 8.29 -1.43 12.16
N ASN A 59 8.29 -2.16 11.03
CA ASN A 59 9.45 -2.36 10.17
C ASN A 59 9.38 -1.57 8.86
N ALA A 60 8.32 -0.79 8.66
CA ALA A 60 8.13 0.01 7.46
C ALA A 60 7.21 1.20 7.77
N ALA A 61 7.62 2.39 7.32
CA ALA A 61 6.71 3.50 7.18
C ALA A 61 5.80 3.29 5.96
N GLU A 62 4.61 3.84 6.00
CA GLU A 62 3.66 3.81 4.90
C GLU A 62 3.58 5.18 4.24
N TRP A 63 3.83 5.25 2.93
CA TRP A 63 3.50 6.42 2.11
C TRP A 63 2.51 5.99 1.05
N ALA A 64 1.47 6.78 0.81
CA ALA A 64 0.47 6.45 -0.18
C ALA A 64 0.03 7.66 -1.00
N TYR A 65 -0.52 7.36 -2.18
CA TYR A 65 -1.07 8.30 -3.13
C TYR A 65 -2.45 7.84 -3.57
N VAL A 66 -3.43 8.73 -3.54
CA VAL A 66 -4.80 8.40 -3.95
C VAL A 66 -4.94 8.51 -5.47
N ILE A 67 -5.11 7.35 -6.11
CA ILE A 67 -5.29 7.27 -7.57
C ILE A 67 -6.71 7.69 -7.98
N LYS A 68 -7.73 7.21 -7.27
CA LYS A 68 -9.14 7.44 -7.60
C LYS A 68 -10.02 7.25 -6.37
N GLY A 69 -11.15 7.97 -6.35
CA GLY A 69 -12.13 7.90 -5.27
C GLY A 69 -11.67 8.72 -4.07
N ASN A 70 -12.44 8.62 -2.99
CA ASN A 70 -12.19 9.35 -1.76
C ASN A 70 -12.13 8.34 -0.61
N LEU A 71 -11.28 8.60 0.38
CA LEU A 71 -11.20 7.76 1.58
C LEU A 71 -11.00 8.60 2.84
N ARG A 72 -11.22 7.96 3.98
CA ARG A 72 -10.87 8.50 5.30
C ARG A 72 -9.76 7.64 5.88
N THR A 73 -8.76 8.27 6.47
CA THR A 73 -7.79 7.56 7.32
C THR A 73 -7.99 7.96 8.78
N THR A 74 -7.56 7.06 9.65
CA THR A 74 -7.45 7.32 11.09
C THR A 74 -6.09 6.81 11.56
N SER A 75 -5.37 7.60 12.32
CA SER A 75 -4.10 7.17 12.93
C SER A 75 -4.04 7.54 14.41
N VAL A 76 -3.21 6.80 15.15
CA VAL A 76 -2.91 7.06 16.56
C VAL A 76 -1.40 7.10 16.70
N ASP A 77 -0.87 8.17 17.27
CA ASP A 77 0.57 8.31 17.51
C ASP A 77 0.99 7.63 18.84
N PRO A 78 2.30 7.46 19.11
CA PRO A 78 2.78 6.83 20.34
C PRO A 78 2.39 7.55 21.64
N ALA A 79 2.01 8.83 21.57
CA ALA A 79 1.52 9.59 22.72
C ALA A 79 0.00 9.44 22.92
N GLY A 80 -0.68 8.70 22.04
CA GLY A 80 -2.11 8.46 22.08
C GLY A 80 -2.95 9.56 21.40
N ASN A 81 -2.32 10.51 20.70
CA ASN A 81 -3.08 11.49 19.93
C ASN A 81 -3.69 10.81 18.70
N THR A 82 -4.89 11.27 18.32
CA THR A 82 -5.62 10.71 17.17
C THR A 82 -5.72 11.73 16.06
N TYR A 83 -5.60 11.26 14.82
CA TYR A 83 -5.74 12.05 13.62
C TYR A 83 -6.76 11.40 12.69
N VAL A 84 -7.63 12.21 12.10
CA VAL A 84 -8.65 11.77 11.15
C VAL A 84 -8.64 12.75 9.99
N ASP A 85 -8.49 12.23 8.77
CA ASP A 85 -8.44 13.08 7.59
C ASP A 85 -9.11 12.42 6.39
N LEU A 86 -9.52 13.25 5.42
CA LEU A 86 -10.20 12.86 4.19
C LEU A 86 -9.29 13.12 2.99
N PHE A 87 -9.08 12.09 2.17
CA PHE A 87 -8.21 12.16 1.00
C PHE A 87 -9.04 11.99 -0.28
N SER A 88 -8.68 12.77 -1.30
CA SER A 88 -9.23 12.78 -2.65
C SER A 88 -8.12 12.45 -3.66
N PRO A 89 -8.44 12.21 -4.95
CA PRO A 89 -7.42 11.88 -5.95
C PRO A 89 -6.35 12.96 -6.05
N GLY A 90 -5.08 12.55 -5.98
CA GLY A 90 -3.93 13.46 -5.95
C GLY A 90 -3.33 13.68 -4.57
N ASP A 91 -4.08 13.41 -3.49
CA ASP A 91 -3.58 13.59 -2.13
C ASP A 91 -2.65 12.45 -1.70
N VAL A 92 -1.83 12.73 -0.69
CA VAL A 92 -0.82 11.81 -0.14
C VAL A 92 -0.90 11.75 1.37
N TRP A 93 -0.64 10.58 1.96
CA TRP A 93 -0.44 10.44 3.41
C TRP A 93 0.90 9.77 3.73
N TYR A 94 1.32 9.95 4.98
CA TYR A 94 2.47 9.26 5.57
C TYR A 94 2.12 8.76 6.97
N PHE A 95 2.29 7.45 7.20
CA PHE A 95 2.24 6.86 8.54
C PHE A 95 3.67 6.44 8.94
N PRO A 96 4.20 6.99 10.06
CA PRO A 96 5.54 6.66 10.54
C PRO A 96 5.74 5.20 10.93
#